data_AF-A0A0P9QAW5-F1
#
_entry.id   AF-A0A0P9QAW5-F1
#
_cell.length_a   1.000
_cell.length_b   1.000
_cell.length_c   1.000
_cell.angle_alpha   90.00
_cell.angle_beta   90.00
_cell.angle_gamma   90.00
#
_symmetry.space_group_name_H-M   'P 1'
#
loop_
_entity.id
_entity.type
_entity.pdbx_description
1 polymer ?
#
loop_
_entity_poly.entity_id
_entity_poly.type
_entity_poly.pdbx_seq_one_letter_code
_entity_poly.pdbx_strand_id
1 'polypeptide(L)'
;MDTAQPEFTTAIWDYLSERLTPKNTQQGQELLQKEPVLNEVERHYGVNAKIIAAIWCIESGYGKDIGSRDVIRSLATLAYKGRRMNYGATQLMAALHILQNKDIARAQLIGSWAGAMGQTQFIPTTYLDYAVDFNHDNRRDVWSSRADALASTASYLKRSA
;
A
#
# COMPACT_ATOMS: atom_id res chain seq x y z
N MET A 1 13.58 13.15 7.57
CA MET A 1 12.75 11.93 7.42
C MET A 1 13.49 10.83 6.67
N ASP A 2 14.29 11.13 5.64
CA ASP A 2 15.24 10.14 5.04
C ASP A 2 16.29 9.56 6.03
N THR A 3 16.38 10.13 7.23
CA THR A 3 17.34 9.74 8.28
C THR A 3 16.73 8.96 9.44
N ALA A 4 15.40 8.80 9.51
CA ALA A 4 14.72 8.13 10.63
C ALA A 4 13.36 7.57 10.17
N GLN A 5 13.35 6.30 9.76
CA GLN A 5 12.13 5.52 9.53
C GLN A 5 11.81 4.71 10.80
N PRO A 6 10.64 4.89 11.42
CA PRO A 6 10.27 4.20 12.66
C PRO A 6 10.43 2.68 12.56
N GLU A 7 10.15 2.09 11.38
CA GLU A 7 10.30 0.67 11.09
C GLU A 7 11.71 0.12 11.36
N PHE A 8 12.75 0.97 11.31
CA PHE A 8 14.15 0.59 11.49
C PHE A 8 14.79 1.19 12.75
N THR A 9 14.10 2.10 13.44
CA THR A 9 14.65 2.86 14.59
C THR A 9 13.91 2.62 15.89
N THR A 10 12.69 2.08 15.83
CA THR A 10 11.86 1.78 17.00
C THR A 10 12.05 0.31 17.40
N ALA A 11 12.05 0.02 18.70
CA ALA A 11 12.07 -1.36 19.17
C ALA A 11 10.83 -2.10 18.63
N ILE A 12 10.99 -3.36 18.21
CA ILE A 12 9.91 -4.11 17.57
C ILE A 12 8.63 -4.19 18.44
N TRP A 13 8.79 -4.20 19.76
CA TRP A 13 7.67 -4.19 20.72
C TRP A 13 6.89 -2.87 20.73
N ASP A 14 7.57 -1.74 20.58
CA ASP A 14 6.93 -0.42 20.49
C ASP A 14 6.26 -0.26 19.12
N TYR A 15 6.92 -0.72 18.05
CA TYR A 15 6.37 -0.73 16.69
C TYR A 15 5.08 -1.56 16.58
N LEU A 16 5.06 -2.73 17.22
CA LEU A 16 3.91 -3.63 17.25
C LEU A 16 2.82 -3.12 18.19
N SER A 17 3.14 -2.58 19.37
CA SER A 17 2.13 -2.14 20.35
C SER A 17 1.35 -0.91 19.89
N GLU A 18 1.96 -0.01 19.12
CA GLU A 18 1.27 1.12 18.48
C GLU A 18 0.24 0.67 17.43
N ARG A 19 0.47 -0.49 16.79
CA ARG A 19 -0.37 -0.99 15.69
C ARG A 19 -1.35 -2.09 16.13
N LEU A 20 -0.99 -2.91 17.10
CA LEU A 20 -1.80 -4.01 17.65
C LEU A 20 -2.64 -3.55 18.85
N THR A 21 -3.41 -2.48 18.64
CA THR A 21 -4.31 -1.97 19.68
C THR A 21 -5.62 -2.77 19.72
N PRO A 22 -6.29 -2.87 20.89
CA PRO A 22 -7.61 -3.49 20.97
C PRO A 22 -8.63 -2.90 19.99
N LYS A 23 -8.54 -1.59 19.74
CA LYS A 23 -9.36 -0.87 18.75
C LYS A 23 -9.13 -1.39 17.33
N ASN A 24 -7.87 -1.55 16.93
CA ASN A 24 -7.54 -2.06 15.59
C ASN A 24 -7.96 -3.52 15.42
N THR A 25 -7.80 -4.34 16.46
CA THR A 25 -8.25 -5.74 16.48
C THR A 25 -9.77 -5.84 16.35
N GLN A 26 -10.52 -5.05 17.13
CA GLN A 26 -11.97 -5.02 17.05
C GLN A 26 -12.46 -4.56 15.67
N GLN A 27 -11.87 -3.47 15.14
CA GLN A 27 -12.22 -3.00 13.80
C GLN A 27 -11.94 -4.07 12.72
N GLY A 28 -10.83 -4.80 12.83
CA GLY A 28 -10.51 -5.91 11.91
C GLY A 28 -11.53 -7.04 11.97
N GLN A 29 -11.97 -7.42 13.17
CA GLN A 29 -13.02 -8.43 13.35
C GLN A 29 -14.36 -8.00 12.74
N GLU A 30 -14.72 -6.72 12.87
CA GLU A 30 -15.91 -6.18 12.23
C GLU A 30 -15.79 -6.16 10.70
N LEU A 31 -14.63 -5.77 10.17
CA LEU A 31 -14.39 -5.74 8.72
C LEU A 31 -14.43 -7.14 8.13
N LEU A 32 -13.93 -8.17 8.81
CA LEU A 32 -14.06 -9.56 8.35
C LEU A 32 -15.51 -10.02 8.17
N GLN A 33 -16.47 -9.38 8.87
CA GLN A 33 -17.90 -9.65 8.72
C GLN A 33 -18.57 -8.73 7.71
N LYS A 34 -18.13 -7.47 7.61
CA LYS A 34 -18.79 -6.40 6.86
C LYS A 34 -18.20 -6.14 5.47
N GLU A 35 -16.98 -6.60 5.20
CA GLU A 35 -16.25 -6.38 3.95
C GLU A 35 -16.20 -7.69 3.15
N PRO A 36 -17.21 -7.96 2.28
CA PRO A 36 -17.31 -9.23 1.56
C PRO A 36 -16.13 -9.50 0.63
N VAL A 37 -15.46 -8.44 0.17
CA VAL A 37 -14.30 -8.54 -0.72
C VAL A 37 -13.15 -9.33 -0.08
N LEU A 38 -12.99 -9.28 1.25
CA LEU A 38 -11.97 -10.09 1.94
C LEU A 38 -12.17 -11.59 1.69
N ASN A 39 -13.42 -12.07 1.71
CA ASN A 39 -13.75 -13.47 1.47
C ASN A 39 -13.64 -13.84 -0.03
N GLU A 40 -13.93 -12.90 -0.92
CA GLU A 40 -13.74 -13.10 -2.37
C GLU A 40 -12.27 -13.23 -2.73
N VAL A 41 -11.45 -12.32 -2.22
CA VAL A 41 -10.00 -12.32 -2.40
C VAL A 41 -9.37 -13.57 -1.78
N GLU A 42 -9.79 -13.99 -0.58
CA GLU A 42 -9.31 -15.25 0.02
C GLU A 42 -9.62 -16.46 -0.87
N ARG A 43 -10.85 -16.56 -1.39
CA ARG A 43 -11.22 -17.66 -2.31
C ARG A 43 -10.43 -17.63 -3.61
N HIS A 44 -10.15 -16.44 -4.14
CA HIS A 44 -9.44 -16.28 -5.41
C HIS A 44 -7.95 -16.59 -5.29
N TYR A 45 -7.28 -16.05 -4.27
CA TYR A 45 -5.82 -16.14 -4.13
C TYR A 45 -5.37 -17.26 -3.18
N GLY A 46 -6.26 -17.79 -2.34
CA GLY A 46 -5.93 -18.76 -1.29
C GLY A 46 -5.13 -18.17 -0.13
N VAL A 47 -5.19 -16.84 0.05
CA VAL A 47 -4.53 -16.12 1.13
C VAL A 47 -5.56 -15.79 2.21
N ASN A 48 -5.29 -16.16 3.46
CA ASN A 48 -6.25 -16.01 4.55
C ASN A 48 -6.74 -14.56 4.72
N ALA A 49 -8.06 -14.34 4.77
CA ALA A 49 -8.64 -13.01 4.89
C ALA A 49 -8.17 -12.23 6.12
N LYS A 50 -7.88 -12.93 7.24
CA LYS A 50 -7.36 -12.29 8.46
C LYS A 50 -5.95 -11.74 8.25
N ILE A 51 -5.11 -12.41 7.46
CA ILE A 51 -3.76 -11.94 7.13
C ILE A 51 -3.86 -10.69 6.26
N ILE A 52 -4.71 -10.71 5.24
CA ILE A 52 -4.94 -9.56 4.35
C ILE A 52 -5.46 -8.36 5.16
N ALA A 53 -6.44 -8.56 6.04
CA ALA A 53 -6.98 -7.51 6.91
C ALA A 53 -5.92 -6.97 7.88
N ALA A 54 -5.06 -7.82 8.44
CA ALA A 54 -3.98 -7.40 9.34
C ALA A 54 -2.95 -6.51 8.62
N ILE A 55 -2.57 -6.86 7.38
CA ILE A 55 -1.67 -6.02 6.57
C ILE A 55 -2.33 -4.69 6.23
N TRP A 56 -3.59 -4.71 5.80
CA TRP A 56 -4.34 -3.48 5.52
C TRP A 56 -4.46 -2.55 6.73
N CYS A 57 -4.56 -3.12 7.94
CA CYS A 57 -4.48 -2.36 9.19
C CYS A 57 -3.12 -1.71 9.39
N ILE A 58 -2.04 -2.49 9.25
CA ILE A 58 -0.67 -2.03 9.53
C ILE A 58 -0.23 -0.96 8.55
N GLU A 59 -0.57 -1.12 7.27
CA GLU A 59 -0.11 -0.23 6.21
C GLU A 59 -0.87 1.09 6.15
N SER A 60 -2.18 1.09 6.44
CA SER A 60 -2.99 2.31 6.26
C SER A 60 -4.14 2.49 7.25
N GLY A 61 -4.17 1.73 8.35
CA GLY A 61 -5.28 1.78 9.30
C GLY A 61 -6.62 1.45 8.64
N TYR A 62 -6.61 0.46 7.73
CA TYR A 62 -7.75 0.10 6.88
C TYR A 62 -8.14 1.20 5.88
N GLY A 63 -7.13 1.80 5.22
CA GLY A 63 -7.29 2.84 4.20
C GLY A 63 -7.58 4.24 4.73
N LYS A 64 -7.50 4.47 6.04
CA LYS A 64 -7.72 5.78 6.67
C LYS A 64 -6.50 6.69 6.59
N ASP A 65 -5.31 6.11 6.61
CA ASP A 65 -4.04 6.82 6.54
C ASP A 65 -3.20 6.29 5.38
N ILE A 66 -3.39 6.86 4.20
CA ILE A 66 -2.66 6.49 2.97
C ILE A 66 -1.53 7.48 2.65
N GLY A 67 -1.25 8.41 3.56
CA GLY A 67 -0.41 9.57 3.32
C GLY A 67 -1.09 10.66 2.51
N SER A 68 -0.42 11.81 2.41
CA SER A 68 -0.93 13.02 1.75
C SER A 68 0.09 13.69 0.84
N ARG A 69 1.26 13.06 0.67
CA ARG A 69 2.35 13.64 -0.12
C ARG A 69 2.23 13.23 -1.57
N ASP A 70 2.54 14.17 -2.45
CA ASP A 70 2.66 13.94 -3.88
C ASP A 70 3.82 12.98 -4.17
N VAL A 71 3.51 11.80 -4.73
CA VAL A 71 4.49 10.72 -4.93
C VAL A 71 5.58 11.13 -5.91
N ILE A 72 5.23 11.82 -7.01
CA ILE A 72 6.22 12.30 -8.00
C ILE A 72 7.18 13.28 -7.34
N ARG A 73 6.67 14.26 -6.58
CA ARG A 73 7.50 15.24 -5.87
C ARG A 73 8.41 14.57 -4.86
N SER A 74 7.88 13.63 -4.08
CA SER A 74 8.63 12.86 -3.10
C SER A 74 9.79 12.10 -3.75
N LEU A 75 9.50 11.32 -4.78
CA LEU A 75 10.50 10.48 -5.46
C LEU A 75 11.51 11.32 -6.25
N ALA A 76 11.09 12.41 -6.89
CA ALA A 76 12.00 13.35 -7.55
C ALA A 76 12.95 14.02 -6.55
N THR A 77 12.47 14.34 -5.35
CA THR A 77 13.34 14.88 -4.28
C THR A 77 14.40 13.86 -3.86
N LEU A 78 14.01 12.59 -3.72
CA LEU A 78 14.94 11.50 -3.39
C LEU A 78 15.94 11.23 -4.52
N ALA A 79 15.50 11.27 -5.78
CA ALA A 79 16.35 11.08 -6.95
C ALA A 79 17.38 12.21 -7.11
N TYR A 80 17.01 13.45 -6.75
CA TYR A 80 17.85 14.62 -6.92
C TYR A 80 18.85 14.84 -5.78
N LYS A 81 18.43 14.67 -4.52
CA LYS A 81 19.22 15.00 -3.33
C LYS A 81 19.13 13.98 -2.18
N GLY A 82 18.46 12.84 -2.38
CA GLY A 82 18.34 11.81 -1.36
C GLY A 82 19.61 10.98 -1.22
N ARG A 83 19.76 10.27 -0.08
CA ARG A 83 20.90 9.34 0.10
C ARG A 83 20.80 8.11 -0.80
N ARG A 84 19.59 7.80 -1.27
CA ARG A 84 19.26 6.66 -2.14
C ARG A 84 18.80 7.15 -3.53
N MET A 85 19.64 7.94 -4.23
CA MET A 85 19.31 8.52 -5.53
C MET A 85 18.83 7.47 -6.56
N ASN A 86 19.52 6.33 -6.66
CA ASN A 86 19.14 5.26 -7.59
C ASN A 86 17.75 4.68 -7.27
N TYR A 87 17.43 4.48 -5.99
CA TYR A 87 16.08 4.06 -5.58
C TYR A 87 15.04 5.11 -5.99
N GLY A 88 15.29 6.38 -5.70
CA GLY A 88 14.39 7.48 -6.07
C GLY A 88 14.15 7.53 -7.58
N ALA A 89 15.19 7.42 -8.40
CA ALA A 89 15.09 7.42 -9.85
C ALA A 89 14.28 6.22 -10.38
N THR A 90 14.57 5.00 -9.90
CA THR A 90 13.85 3.79 -10.30
C THR A 90 12.36 3.87 -9.96
N GLN A 91 12.04 4.26 -8.72
CA GLN A 91 10.64 4.37 -8.30
C GLN A 91 9.94 5.53 -9.02
N LEU A 92 10.62 6.65 -9.28
CA LEU A 92 10.05 7.77 -10.04
C LEU A 92 9.65 7.34 -11.45
N MET A 93 10.52 6.61 -12.15
CA MET A 93 10.21 6.10 -13.49
C MET A 93 9.00 5.16 -13.45
N ALA A 94 8.95 4.24 -12.48
CA ALA A 94 7.79 3.38 -12.30
C ALA A 94 6.50 4.18 -12.00
N ALA A 95 6.57 5.23 -11.17
CA ALA A 95 5.42 6.09 -10.89
C ALA A 95 4.91 6.83 -12.14
N LEU A 96 5.81 7.25 -13.04
CA LEU A 96 5.43 7.83 -14.31
C LEU A 96 4.74 6.82 -15.24
N HIS A 97 5.18 5.55 -15.23
CA HIS A 97 4.51 4.48 -15.97
C HIS A 97 3.08 4.23 -15.47
N ILE A 98 2.84 4.27 -14.16
CA ILE A 98 1.49 4.15 -13.57
C ILE A 98 0.56 5.24 -14.13
N LEU A 99 1.05 6.49 -14.17
CA LEU A 99 0.28 7.61 -14.72
C LEU A 99 0.05 7.45 -16.23
N GLN A 100 1.06 6.97 -16.97
CA GLN A 100 0.94 6.71 -18.40
C GLN A 100 -0.10 5.62 -18.69
N ASN A 101 -0.20 4.60 -17.84
CA ASN A 101 -1.22 3.55 -17.92
C ASN A 101 -2.63 4.03 -17.56
N LYS A 102 -2.76 5.25 -17.01
CA LYS A 102 -4.03 5.85 -16.55
C LYS A 102 -4.69 5.07 -15.41
N ASP A 103 -3.91 4.34 -14.63
CA ASP A 103 -4.40 3.61 -13.46
C ASP A 103 -4.99 4.57 -12.40
N ILE A 104 -4.48 5.80 -12.33
CA ILE A 104 -4.93 6.84 -11.39
C ILE A 104 -4.72 8.23 -11.96
N ALA A 105 -5.52 9.22 -11.53
CA ALA A 105 -5.28 10.62 -11.88
C ALA A 105 -4.03 11.17 -11.19
N ARG A 106 -3.28 12.04 -11.87
CA ARG A 106 -2.06 12.67 -11.32
C ARG A 106 -2.27 13.31 -9.94
N ALA A 107 -3.41 13.97 -9.74
CA ALA A 107 -3.74 14.63 -8.48
C ALA A 107 -4.02 13.66 -7.32
N GLN A 108 -4.37 12.41 -7.62
CA GLN A 108 -4.68 11.37 -6.64
C GLN A 108 -3.49 10.44 -6.37
N LEU A 109 -2.38 10.59 -7.11
CA LEU A 109 -1.14 9.83 -6.88
C LEU A 109 -0.41 10.33 -5.62
N ILE A 110 -0.99 9.97 -4.46
CA ILE A 110 -0.51 10.34 -3.13
C ILE A 110 0.06 9.14 -2.39
N GLY A 111 0.88 9.44 -1.39
CA GLY A 111 1.56 8.43 -0.59
C GLY A 111 2.40 9.01 0.54
N SER A 112 3.33 8.16 1.00
CA SER A 112 4.33 8.50 2.01
C SER A 112 5.45 9.36 1.43
N TRP A 113 6.30 9.90 2.30
CA TRP A 113 7.45 10.69 1.87
C TRP A 113 8.46 9.88 1.03
N ALA A 114 8.49 8.55 1.22
CA ALA A 114 9.38 7.61 0.53
C ALA A 114 8.77 7.02 -0.75
N GLY A 115 7.55 7.42 -1.11
CA GLY A 115 6.84 6.97 -2.30
C GLY A 115 6.03 5.69 -2.15
N ALA A 116 5.78 5.22 -0.92
CA ALA A 116 4.79 4.17 -0.67
C ALA A 116 3.38 4.71 -0.91
N MET A 117 2.53 4.00 -1.65
CA MET A 117 1.32 4.57 -2.25
C MET A 117 0.04 3.91 -1.74
N GLY A 118 -1.01 4.72 -1.58
CA GLY A 118 -2.37 4.24 -1.36
C GLY A 118 -2.55 3.38 -0.11
N GLN A 119 -3.58 2.54 -0.11
CA GLN A 119 -3.95 1.69 1.02
C GLN A 119 -2.97 0.54 1.25
N THR A 120 -2.25 0.12 0.21
CA THR A 120 -1.29 -0.99 0.25
C THR A 120 0.12 -0.56 0.66
N GLN A 121 0.40 0.74 0.64
CA GLN A 121 1.75 1.29 0.80
C GLN A 121 2.79 0.66 -0.15
N PHE A 122 2.35 0.17 -1.31
CA PHE A 122 3.27 -0.32 -2.34
C PHE A 122 4.15 0.80 -2.86
N ILE A 123 5.44 0.51 -3.02
CA ILE A 123 6.31 1.35 -3.84
C ILE A 123 5.94 1.15 -5.33
N PRO A 124 6.21 2.12 -6.22
CA PRO A 124 5.76 2.08 -7.61
C PRO A 124 6.11 0.81 -8.40
N THR A 125 7.31 0.27 -8.20
CA THR A 125 7.71 -1.00 -8.84
C THR A 125 6.85 -2.19 -8.38
N THR A 126 6.66 -2.35 -7.07
CA THR A 126 5.75 -3.37 -6.52
C THR A 126 4.33 -3.18 -7.04
N TYR A 127 3.86 -1.95 -7.16
CA TYR A 127 2.55 -1.68 -7.76
C TYR A 127 2.46 -2.19 -9.20
N LEU A 128 3.46 -1.88 -10.04
CA LEU A 128 3.44 -2.34 -11.44
C LEU A 128 3.41 -3.87 -11.54
N ASP A 129 4.16 -4.55 -10.68
CA ASP A 129 4.29 -6.00 -10.70
C ASP A 129 3.08 -6.73 -10.13
N TYR A 130 2.43 -6.19 -9.10
CA TYR A 130 1.48 -6.94 -8.27
C TYR A 130 0.08 -6.33 -8.15
N ALA A 131 -0.11 -5.06 -8.51
CA ALA A 131 -1.42 -4.44 -8.40
C ALA A 131 -2.43 -5.09 -9.36
N VAL A 132 -3.67 -5.25 -8.89
CA VAL A 132 -4.75 -5.94 -9.59
C VAL A 132 -5.97 -5.04 -9.69
N ASP A 133 -6.62 -5.05 -10.85
CA ASP A 133 -7.95 -4.48 -11.09
C ASP A 133 -8.96 -5.59 -10.77
N PHE A 134 -9.50 -5.54 -9.55
CA PHE A 134 -10.37 -6.60 -9.04
C PHE A 134 -11.84 -6.28 -9.24
N ASN A 135 -12.20 -5.00 -9.35
CA ASN A 135 -13.56 -4.56 -9.63
C ASN A 135 -13.86 -4.47 -11.15
N HIS A 136 -12.86 -4.70 -12.00
CA HIS A 136 -12.92 -4.70 -13.47
C HIS A 136 -13.30 -3.35 -14.09
N ASP A 137 -12.87 -2.25 -13.48
CA ASP A 137 -13.11 -0.89 -13.98
C ASP A 137 -12.00 -0.36 -14.91
N ASN A 138 -11.03 -1.23 -15.27
CA ASN A 138 -9.82 -0.94 -16.04
C ASN A 138 -8.83 -0.04 -15.31
N ARG A 139 -8.89 0.01 -13.97
CA ARG A 139 -7.90 0.68 -13.12
C ARG A 139 -7.50 -0.22 -11.98
N ARG A 140 -6.24 -0.10 -11.58
CA ARG A 140 -5.71 -0.78 -10.39
C ARG A 140 -5.66 0.24 -9.25
N ASP A 141 -6.82 0.71 -8.80
CA ASP A 141 -6.92 1.86 -7.89
C ASP A 141 -6.72 1.45 -6.42
N VAL A 142 -5.45 1.26 -6.04
CA VAL A 142 -5.09 0.96 -4.64
C VAL A 142 -5.29 2.16 -3.68
N TRP A 143 -5.72 3.32 -4.17
CA TRP A 143 -5.96 4.51 -3.34
C TRP A 143 -7.40 4.52 -2.83
N SER A 144 -8.38 4.38 -3.72
CA SER A 144 -9.80 4.51 -3.36
C SER A 144 -10.59 3.20 -3.41
N SER A 145 -10.16 2.22 -4.23
CA SER A 145 -10.80 0.91 -4.34
C SER A 145 -10.26 -0.03 -3.27
N ARG A 146 -11.11 -0.38 -2.30
CA ARG A 146 -10.79 -1.45 -1.33
C ARG A 146 -10.60 -2.79 -2.04
N ALA A 147 -11.38 -3.04 -3.09
CA ALA A 147 -11.28 -4.27 -3.86
C ALA A 147 -9.89 -4.44 -4.45
N ASP A 148 -9.38 -3.41 -5.12
CA ASP A 148 -8.05 -3.45 -5.73
C ASP A 148 -6.96 -3.48 -4.67
N ALA A 149 -7.08 -2.71 -3.59
CA ALA A 149 -6.09 -2.72 -2.51
C ALA A 149 -5.95 -4.11 -1.84
N LEU A 150 -7.08 -4.74 -1.50
CA LEU A 150 -7.09 -6.05 -0.86
C LEU A 150 -6.62 -7.16 -1.81
N ALA A 151 -7.08 -7.15 -3.06
CA ALA A 151 -6.66 -8.10 -4.09
C ALA A 151 -5.18 -7.95 -4.44
N SER A 152 -4.68 -6.71 -4.55
CA SER A 152 -3.26 -6.43 -4.80
C SER A 152 -2.36 -6.93 -3.66
N THR A 153 -2.82 -6.77 -2.41
CA THR A 153 -2.14 -7.32 -1.24
C THR A 153 -2.06 -8.85 -1.30
N ALA A 154 -3.18 -9.51 -1.63
CA ALA A 154 -3.22 -10.96 -1.77
C ALA A 154 -2.38 -11.48 -2.95
N SER A 155 -2.41 -10.78 -4.10
CA SER A 155 -1.57 -11.06 -5.27
C SER A 155 -0.07 -11.02 -4.92
N TYR A 156 0.35 -10.00 -4.18
CA TYR A 156 1.72 -9.89 -3.68
C TYR A 156 2.10 -11.05 -2.76
N LEU A 157 1.28 -11.35 -1.76
CA LEU A 157 1.53 -12.45 -0.82
C LEU A 157 1.57 -13.81 -1.52
N LYS A 158 0.66 -14.06 -2.46
CA LYS A 158 0.59 -15.32 -3.20
C LYS A 158 1.82 -15.58 -4.06
N ARG A 159 2.42 -14.54 -4.63
CA ARG A 159 3.60 -14.64 -5.49
C ARG A 159 4.93 -14.52 -4.74
N SER A 160 4.88 -14.07 -3.48
CA SER A 160 6.06 -13.93 -2.61
C SER A 160 6.24 -15.09 -1.63
N ALA A 161 5.29 -16.05 -1.62
CA ALA A 161 5.34 -17.29 -0.86
C ALA A 161 5.91 -18.43 -1.71
#